data_AF-A0A7W0WUK4-F1
#
_entry.id   AF-A0A7W0WUK4-F1
#
_cell.length_a   1.000
_cell.length_b   1.000
_cell.length_c   1.000
_cell.angle_alpha   90.00
_cell.angle_beta   90.00
_cell.angle_gamma   90.00
#
_symmetry.space_group_name_H-M   'P 1'
#
loop_
_entity.id
_entity.type
_entity.pdbx_description
1 polymer ?
#
loop_
_entity_poly.entity_id
_entity_poly.type
_entity_poly.pdbx_seq_one_letter_code
_entity_poly.pdbx_strand_id
1 'polypeptide(L)'
;MSMTLVRPSSTSRASLWIVALAGALVVIGAAVLAYAPSDRGTVVSGLAIAVVGYVLGIAGVRRCARVEPMCPILWETVLIVALASRLVLVLAEPVLEDDVHRYLWDGAVAWSGESPYAFSPQDVMDARLGRESAWSHHERERLQALAALSHERELEPHFLAINYPSVPTIYPPAAQAVFAGVTAITPGSIPLMKLVVVIADLLAAVGVWMLLVRLERPRWWFVAYAWSPLLLVAFAGAAHMDSLAMAPMVWALVMLERRAPIAAGVLVGLAIAFKLFALVAIPILLVRLGVRGVLA
;
A
#
# COMPACT_ATOMS: atom_id res chain seq x y z
N MET A 1 17.00 -32.23 14.54
CA MET A 1 17.52 -31.03 15.23
C MET A 1 16.46 -30.57 16.22
N SER A 2 16.64 -30.85 17.50
CA SER A 2 15.70 -30.45 18.54
C SER A 2 15.80 -28.93 18.70
N MET A 3 14.75 -28.18 18.35
CA MET A 3 14.63 -26.77 18.71
C MET A 3 14.39 -26.72 20.22
N THR A 4 15.46 -26.73 21.00
CA THR A 4 15.40 -26.35 22.41
C THR A 4 14.91 -24.90 22.47
N LEU A 5 13.66 -24.71 22.88
CA LEU A 5 13.07 -23.41 23.20
C LEU A 5 13.92 -22.77 24.31
N VAL A 6 14.91 -21.99 23.92
CA VAL A 6 15.72 -21.19 24.83
C VAL A 6 14.76 -20.24 25.53
N ARG A 7 14.55 -20.46 26.83
CA ARG A 7 13.68 -19.60 27.63
C ARG A 7 14.31 -18.20 27.71
N PRO A 8 13.54 -17.13 27.43
CA PRO A 8 14.05 -15.76 27.50
C PRO A 8 14.57 -15.43 28.90
N SER A 9 15.68 -14.70 28.96
CA SER A 9 16.21 -14.11 30.20
C SER A 9 15.15 -13.24 30.93
N SER A 10 15.33 -12.97 32.23
CA SER A 10 14.41 -12.10 32.99
C SER A 10 14.31 -10.69 32.38
N THR A 11 15.44 -10.18 31.88
CA THR A 11 15.53 -8.88 31.20
C THR A 11 14.82 -8.87 29.84
N SER A 12 14.83 -9.98 29.09
CA SER A 12 14.09 -10.08 27.83
C SER A 12 12.59 -10.28 28.07
N ARG A 13 12.17 -10.98 29.13
CA ARG A 13 10.74 -11.09 29.50
C ARG A 13 10.06 -9.74 29.74
N ALA A 14 10.68 -8.83 30.49
CA ALA A 14 10.13 -7.49 30.68
C ALA A 14 10.06 -6.69 29.36
N SER A 15 11.07 -6.84 28.50
CA SER A 15 11.10 -6.19 27.18
C SER A 15 10.03 -6.74 26.24
N LEU A 16 9.76 -8.05 26.29
CA LEU A 16 8.69 -8.69 25.51
C LEU A 16 7.30 -8.17 25.91
N TRP A 17 7.03 -7.96 27.21
CA TRP A 17 5.78 -7.34 27.66
C TRP A 17 5.62 -5.91 27.16
N ILE A 18 6.69 -5.12 27.16
CA ILE A 18 6.68 -3.76 26.60
C ILE A 18 6.34 -3.81 25.10
N VAL A 19 6.95 -4.73 24.34
CA VAL A 19 6.67 -4.90 22.91
C VAL A 19 5.22 -5.34 22.68
N ALA A 20 4.70 -6.29 23.47
CA ALA A 20 3.32 -6.74 23.36
C ALA A 20 2.32 -5.59 23.65
N LEU A 21 2.54 -4.83 24.73
CA LEU A 21 1.70 -3.67 25.07
C LEU A 21 1.77 -2.58 24.00
N ALA A 22 2.97 -2.27 23.52
CA ALA A 22 3.17 -1.32 22.44
C ALA A 22 2.45 -1.76 21.14
N GLY A 23 2.51 -3.05 20.82
CA GLY A 23 1.80 -3.62 19.69
C GLY A 23 0.29 -3.58 19.84
N ALA A 24 -0.22 -3.82 21.05
CA ALA A 24 -1.64 -3.66 21.35
C ALA A 24 -2.10 -2.21 21.13
N LEU A 25 -1.29 -1.20 21.52
CA LEU A 25 -1.59 0.20 21.22
C LEU A 25 -1.64 0.47 19.71
N VAL A 26 -0.75 -0.11 18.90
CA VAL A 26 -0.82 0.03 17.43
C VAL A 26 -2.14 -0.52 16.88
N VAL A 27 -2.53 -1.72 17.33
CA VAL A 27 -3.80 -2.34 16.88
C VAL A 27 -5.01 -1.56 17.37
N ILE A 28 -5.01 -1.06 18.62
CA ILE A 28 -6.08 -0.22 19.16
C ILE A 28 -6.19 1.09 18.38
N GLY A 29 -5.08 1.76 18.11
CA GLY A 29 -5.07 2.99 17.31
C GLY A 29 -5.62 2.75 15.90
N ALA A 30 -5.24 1.64 15.26
CA ALA A 30 -5.80 1.23 13.98
C ALA A 30 -7.31 0.93 14.06
N ALA A 31 -7.77 0.27 15.12
CA ALA A 31 -9.20 -0.02 15.34
C ALA A 31 -10.02 1.25 15.59
N VAL A 32 -9.48 2.22 16.32
CA VAL A 32 -10.11 3.55 16.50
C VAL A 32 -10.25 4.24 15.14
N LEU A 33 -9.19 4.25 14.33
CA LEU A 33 -9.23 4.85 12.99
C LEU A 33 -10.21 4.14 12.04
N ALA A 34 -10.39 2.83 12.21
CA ALA A 34 -11.24 1.99 11.37
C ALA A 34 -12.74 2.08 11.72
N TYR A 35 -13.08 2.11 13.01
CA TYR A 35 -14.43 1.78 13.47
C TYR A 35 -15.06 2.82 14.41
N ALA A 36 -14.29 3.78 14.90
CA ALA A 36 -14.84 4.87 15.70
C ALA A 36 -15.34 6.00 14.77
N PRO A 37 -16.18 6.93 15.28
CA PRO A 37 -16.68 8.05 14.47
C PRO A 37 -15.53 8.83 13.83
N SER A 38 -15.68 9.22 12.56
CA SER A 38 -14.63 9.89 11.76
C SER A 38 -14.48 11.39 12.07
N ASP A 39 -14.84 11.82 13.27
CA ASP A 39 -14.61 13.21 13.70
C ASP A 39 -13.12 13.48 13.95
N ARG A 40 -12.73 14.75 13.86
CA ARG A 40 -11.34 15.18 13.99
C ARG A 40 -10.69 14.72 15.30
N GLY A 41 -11.42 14.73 16.42
CA GLY A 41 -10.88 14.33 17.72
C GLY A 41 -10.56 12.84 17.76
N THR A 42 -11.45 12.01 17.23
CA THR A 42 -11.28 10.56 17.16
C THR A 42 -10.15 10.16 16.22
N VAL A 43 -10.05 10.78 15.03
CA VAL A 43 -8.94 10.55 14.08
C VAL A 43 -7.60 10.89 14.72
N VAL A 44 -7.48 12.07 15.34
CA VAL A 44 -6.25 12.49 16.02
C VAL A 44 -5.89 11.54 17.15
N SER A 45 -6.87 11.10 17.93
CA SER A 45 -6.66 10.18 19.05
C SER A 45 -6.20 8.80 18.58
N GLY A 46 -6.85 8.22 17.56
CA GLY A 46 -6.46 6.94 16.99
C GLY A 46 -5.03 6.97 16.41
N LEU A 47 -4.68 8.03 15.69
CA LEU A 47 -3.34 8.23 15.17
C LEU A 47 -2.31 8.41 16.31
N ALA A 48 -2.61 9.21 17.33
CA ALA A 48 -1.73 9.41 18.47
C ALA A 48 -1.46 8.11 19.23
N ILE A 49 -2.49 7.31 19.48
CA ILE A 49 -2.37 5.98 20.12
C ILE A 49 -1.47 5.07 19.27
N ALA A 50 -1.68 5.01 17.95
CA ALA A 50 -0.86 4.20 17.06
C ALA A 50 0.60 4.67 17.03
N VAL A 51 0.87 5.98 17.00
CA VAL A 51 2.22 6.56 17.03
C VAL A 51 2.93 6.28 18.35
N VAL A 52 2.25 6.41 19.49
CA VAL A 52 2.81 6.06 20.80
C VAL A 52 3.18 4.57 20.83
N GLY A 53 2.27 3.69 20.41
CA GLY A 53 2.54 2.26 20.28
C GLY A 53 3.74 1.96 19.36
N TYR A 54 3.82 2.64 18.22
CA TYR A 54 4.91 2.51 17.26
C TYR A 54 6.28 2.89 17.85
N VAL A 55 6.39 4.06 18.50
CA VAL A 55 7.64 4.54 19.10
C VAL A 55 8.09 3.63 20.24
N LEU A 56 7.16 3.22 21.13
CA LEU A 56 7.45 2.28 22.21
C LEU A 56 7.86 0.91 21.66
N GLY A 57 7.22 0.45 20.58
CA GLY A 57 7.52 -0.80 19.89
C GLY A 57 8.94 -0.82 19.34
N ILE A 58 9.37 0.25 18.66
CA ILE A 58 10.75 0.39 18.17
C ILE A 58 11.75 0.33 19.34
N ALA A 59 11.51 1.09 20.41
CA ALA A 59 12.39 1.12 21.57
C ALA A 59 12.48 -0.26 22.24
N GLY A 60 11.35 -0.93 22.43
CA GLY A 60 11.25 -2.25 23.04
C GLY A 60 11.94 -3.34 22.21
N VAL A 61 11.67 -3.39 20.90
CA VAL A 61 12.28 -4.37 19.98
C VAL A 61 13.79 -4.11 19.87
N ARG A 62 14.22 -2.86 19.75
CA ARG A 62 15.65 -2.51 19.74
C ARG A 62 16.36 -2.97 21.01
N ARG A 63 15.74 -2.79 22.18
CA ARG A 63 16.29 -3.25 23.46
C ARG A 63 16.37 -4.77 23.52
N CYS A 64 15.30 -5.47 23.15
CA CYS A 64 15.25 -6.94 23.16
C CYS A 64 16.25 -7.54 22.16
N ALA A 65 16.29 -7.01 20.93
CA ALA A 65 17.16 -7.51 19.86
C ALA A 65 18.65 -7.24 20.09
N ARG A 66 19.02 -6.37 21.04
CA ARG A 66 20.42 -6.21 21.48
C ARG A 66 20.88 -7.36 22.39
N VAL A 67 19.96 -7.96 23.14
CA VAL A 67 20.25 -9.05 24.08
C VAL A 67 20.04 -10.41 23.40
N GLU A 68 18.89 -10.56 22.72
CA GLU A 68 18.48 -11.80 22.06
C GLU A 68 17.98 -11.48 20.62
N PRO A 69 18.90 -11.31 19.64
CA PRO A 69 18.56 -10.78 18.31
C PRO A 69 17.49 -11.57 17.54
N MET A 70 17.44 -12.89 17.73
CA MET A 70 16.56 -13.81 17.01
C MET A 70 15.60 -14.55 17.95
N CYS A 71 15.18 -13.92 19.05
CA CYS A 71 14.18 -14.46 19.96
C CYS A 71 12.86 -14.74 19.18
N PRO A 72 12.40 -16.01 19.06
CA PRO A 72 11.23 -16.34 18.23
C PRO A 72 9.96 -15.60 18.68
N ILE A 73 9.70 -15.58 19.99
CA ILE A 73 8.53 -14.94 20.60
C ILE A 73 8.46 -13.44 20.24
N LEU A 74 9.61 -12.75 20.20
CA LEU A 74 9.68 -11.34 19.80
C LEU A 74 9.19 -11.16 18.36
N TRP A 75 9.73 -11.96 17.44
CA TRP A 75 9.44 -11.83 16.02
C TRP A 75 8.04 -12.32 15.66
N GLU A 76 7.54 -13.37 16.32
CA GLU A 76 6.14 -13.78 16.26
C GLU A 76 5.22 -12.63 16.68
N THR A 77 5.51 -11.97 17.81
CA THR A 77 4.75 -10.81 18.27
C THR A 77 4.78 -9.67 17.24
N VAL A 78 5.96 -9.35 16.69
CA VAL A 78 6.11 -8.32 15.65
C VAL A 78 5.25 -8.63 14.43
N LEU A 79 5.26 -9.88 13.95
CA LEU A 79 4.50 -10.31 12.78
C LEU A 79 2.99 -10.33 13.05
N ILE A 80 2.57 -10.85 14.21
CA ILE A 80 1.16 -10.90 14.62
C ILE A 80 0.58 -9.48 14.66
N VAL A 81 1.27 -8.53 15.30
CA VAL A 81 0.81 -7.13 15.36
C VAL A 81 0.77 -6.49 13.98
N ALA A 82 1.78 -6.74 13.14
CA ALA A 82 1.84 -6.19 11.78
C ALA A 82 0.68 -6.71 10.91
N LEU A 83 0.33 -7.99 11.03
CA LEU A 83 -0.78 -8.60 10.29
C LEU A 83 -2.14 -8.20 10.88
N ALA A 84 -2.28 -8.19 12.21
CA ALA A 84 -3.53 -7.84 12.88
C ALA A 84 -3.94 -6.39 12.61
N SER A 85 -3.00 -5.44 12.69
CA SER A 85 -3.27 -4.03 12.38
C SER A 85 -3.70 -3.81 10.93
N ARG A 86 -3.09 -4.53 9.97
CA ARG A 86 -3.53 -4.51 8.56
C ARG A 86 -4.91 -5.12 8.38
N LEU A 87 -5.18 -6.27 9.02
CA LEU A 87 -6.48 -6.95 8.91
C LEU A 87 -7.62 -6.07 9.44
N VAL A 88 -7.42 -5.42 10.59
CA VAL A 88 -8.36 -4.45 11.16
C VAL A 88 -8.69 -3.34 10.16
N LEU A 89 -7.67 -2.78 9.50
CA LEU A 89 -7.86 -1.69 8.55
C LEU A 89 -8.45 -2.15 7.22
N VAL A 90 -8.06 -3.33 6.71
CA VAL A 90 -8.57 -3.86 5.42
C VAL A 90 -10.08 -4.04 5.44
N LEU A 91 -10.62 -4.48 6.58
CA LEU A 91 -12.04 -4.74 6.77
C LEU A 91 -12.87 -3.48 7.05
N ALA A 92 -12.24 -2.33 7.20
CA ALA A 92 -12.90 -1.06 7.45
C ALA A 92 -13.19 -0.30 6.15
N GLU A 93 -14.14 0.64 6.20
CA GLU A 93 -14.31 1.61 5.12
C GLU A 93 -13.13 2.60 5.09
N PRO A 94 -12.74 3.12 3.91
CA PRO A 94 -11.75 4.19 3.82
C PRO A 94 -12.28 5.47 4.47
N VAL A 95 -11.56 6.02 5.45
CA VAL A 95 -12.00 7.21 6.21
C VAL A 95 -11.21 8.47 5.84
N LEU A 96 -9.94 8.32 5.48
CA LEU A 96 -8.99 9.45 5.36
C LEU A 96 -8.73 9.91 3.93
N GLU A 97 -9.03 9.07 2.95
CA GLU A 97 -8.76 9.30 1.54
C GLU A 97 -9.78 8.50 0.72
N ASP A 98 -10.18 9.07 -0.42
CA ASP A 98 -11.29 8.63 -1.27
C ASP A 98 -10.84 8.20 -2.68
N ASP A 99 -9.54 8.23 -2.97
CA ASP A 99 -8.96 7.85 -4.27
C ASP A 99 -9.29 6.42 -4.71
N VAL A 100 -9.65 5.53 -3.78
CA VAL A 100 -10.10 4.17 -4.10
C VAL A 100 -11.32 4.15 -5.04
N HIS A 101 -12.19 5.16 -4.95
CA HIS A 101 -13.33 5.28 -5.85
C HIS A 101 -12.89 5.55 -7.29
N ARG A 102 -11.82 6.35 -7.45
CA ARG A 102 -11.21 6.61 -8.75
C ARG A 102 -10.60 5.33 -9.33
N TYR A 103 -9.91 4.52 -8.52
CA TYR A 103 -9.34 3.23 -8.96
C TYR A 103 -10.42 2.29 -9.48
N LEU A 104 -11.52 2.13 -8.74
CA LEU A 104 -12.60 1.21 -9.11
C LEU A 104 -13.32 1.66 -10.38
N TRP A 105 -13.58 2.96 -10.53
CA TRP A 105 -14.17 3.51 -11.74
C TRP A 105 -13.25 3.35 -12.95
N ASP A 106 -11.99 3.76 -12.83
CA ASP A 106 -11.01 3.64 -13.91
C ASP A 106 -10.83 2.19 -14.36
N GLY A 107 -10.83 1.26 -13.40
CA GLY A 107 -10.81 -0.18 -13.68
C GLY A 107 -12.01 -0.65 -14.49
N ALA A 108 -13.22 -0.15 -14.19
CA ALA A 108 -14.41 -0.46 -14.97
C ALA A 108 -14.38 0.14 -16.38
N VAL A 109 -13.92 1.39 -16.51
CA VAL A 109 -13.72 2.01 -17.84
C VAL A 109 -12.75 1.18 -18.67
N ALA A 110 -11.57 0.84 -18.11
CA ALA A 110 -10.57 0.02 -18.79
C ALA A 110 -11.09 -1.38 -19.15
N TRP A 111 -11.84 -2.02 -18.23
CA TRP A 111 -12.42 -3.34 -18.47
C TRP A 111 -13.52 -3.34 -19.53
N SER A 112 -14.27 -2.24 -19.68
CA SER A 112 -15.27 -2.07 -20.73
C SER A 112 -14.68 -1.91 -22.14
N GLY A 113 -13.35 -1.78 -22.25
CA GLY A 113 -12.64 -1.54 -23.51
C GLY A 113 -12.37 -0.07 -23.81
N GLU A 114 -12.89 0.85 -22.99
CA GLU A 114 -12.60 2.27 -23.13
C GLU A 114 -11.31 2.70 -22.44
N SER A 115 -10.70 3.75 -22.97
CA SER A 115 -9.50 4.34 -22.39
C SER A 115 -9.86 5.26 -21.21
N PRO A 116 -9.36 5.01 -19.98
CA PRO A 116 -9.60 5.90 -18.83
C PRO A 116 -8.93 7.28 -18.96
N TYR A 117 -8.10 7.47 -19.99
CA TYR A 117 -7.45 8.73 -20.32
C TYR A 117 -8.28 9.58 -21.31
N ALA A 118 -9.31 9.01 -21.94
CA ALA A 118 -10.05 9.67 -23.01
C ALA A 118 -11.04 10.71 -22.49
N PHE A 119 -11.76 10.38 -21.40
CA PHE A 119 -12.81 11.22 -20.84
C PHE A 119 -12.64 11.33 -19.33
N SER A 120 -12.95 12.50 -18.78
CA SER A 120 -13.02 12.69 -17.33
C SER A 120 -14.35 12.15 -16.77
N PRO A 121 -14.41 11.79 -15.48
CA PRO A 121 -15.68 11.50 -14.81
C PRO A 121 -16.73 12.61 -14.96
N GLN A 122 -16.30 13.87 -15.02
CA GLN A 122 -17.18 15.01 -15.23
C GLN A 122 -17.83 14.97 -16.63
N ASP A 123 -17.08 14.60 -17.68
CA ASP A 123 -17.64 14.43 -19.02
C ASP A 123 -18.74 13.35 -19.03
N VAL A 124 -18.49 12.23 -18.33
CA VAL A 124 -19.46 11.14 -18.17
C VAL A 124 -20.68 11.60 -17.36
N MET A 125 -20.48 12.41 -16.33
CA MET A 125 -21.57 12.98 -15.53
C MET A 125 -22.43 13.95 -16.34
N ASP A 126 -21.81 14.80 -17.16
CA ASP A 126 -22.54 15.74 -18.02
C ASP A 126 -23.33 14.98 -19.10
N ALA A 127 -22.76 13.92 -19.69
CA ALA A 127 -23.48 13.03 -20.60
C ALA A 127 -24.65 12.32 -19.91
N ARG A 128 -24.46 11.83 -18.68
CA ARG A 128 -25.50 11.22 -17.83
C ARG A 128 -26.65 12.18 -17.53
N LEU A 129 -26.37 13.47 -17.38
CA LEU A 129 -27.37 14.51 -17.15
C LEU A 129 -27.98 15.08 -18.43
N GLY A 130 -27.57 14.60 -19.61
CA GLY A 130 -28.00 15.15 -20.89
C GLY A 130 -27.53 16.59 -21.11
N ARG A 131 -26.47 17.03 -20.42
CA ARG A 131 -25.88 18.36 -20.63
C ARG A 131 -25.06 18.32 -21.91
N GLU A 132 -25.44 19.16 -22.84
CA GLU A 132 -24.75 19.26 -24.13
C GLU A 132 -23.41 19.97 -23.98
N SER A 133 -22.40 19.40 -24.62
CA SER A 133 -21.12 20.05 -24.87
C SER A 133 -20.74 19.79 -26.34
N ALA A 134 -19.65 20.42 -26.80
CA ALA A 134 -19.20 20.37 -28.20
C ALA A 134 -18.55 19.02 -28.62
N TRP A 135 -19.08 17.88 -28.16
CA TRP A 135 -18.60 16.55 -28.52
C TRP A 135 -19.07 16.11 -29.91
N SER A 136 -18.19 15.43 -30.63
CA SER A 136 -18.53 14.75 -31.89
C SER A 136 -19.60 13.67 -31.69
N HIS A 137 -20.22 13.21 -32.78
CA HIS A 137 -21.17 12.10 -32.71
C HIS A 137 -20.56 10.83 -32.09
N HIS A 138 -19.31 10.52 -32.46
CA HIS A 138 -18.61 9.33 -31.96
C HIS A 138 -18.28 9.42 -30.46
N GLU A 139 -17.86 10.59 -29.98
CA GLU A 139 -17.62 10.81 -28.55
C GLU A 139 -18.92 10.71 -27.75
N ARG A 140 -20.05 11.20 -28.28
CA ARG A 140 -21.36 11.07 -27.63
C ARG A 140 -21.78 9.63 -27.43
N GLU A 141 -21.57 8.77 -28.42
CA GLU A 141 -21.88 7.34 -28.31
C GLU A 141 -21.06 6.67 -27.20
N ARG A 142 -19.75 6.95 -27.15
CA ARG A 142 -18.83 6.43 -26.11
C ARG A 142 -19.19 6.94 -24.72
N LEU A 143 -19.48 8.24 -24.59
CA LEU A 143 -19.91 8.85 -23.33
C LEU A 143 -21.28 8.34 -22.86
N GLN A 144 -22.20 8.04 -23.77
CA GLN A 144 -23.47 7.40 -23.43
C GLN A 144 -23.26 5.97 -22.91
N ALA A 145 -22.35 5.20 -23.51
CA ALA A 145 -21.98 3.88 -23.00
C ALA A 145 -21.36 3.97 -21.59
N LEU A 146 -20.46 4.93 -21.36
CA LEU A 146 -19.88 5.19 -20.04
C LEU A 146 -20.92 5.71 -19.02
N ALA A 147 -21.88 6.53 -19.47
CA ALA A 147 -22.98 6.97 -18.61
C ALA A 147 -23.84 5.79 -18.17
N ALA A 148 -24.13 4.84 -19.07
CA ALA A 148 -24.82 3.60 -18.73
C ALA A 148 -24.01 2.75 -17.73
N LEU A 149 -22.69 2.61 -17.94
CA LEU A 149 -21.78 1.94 -17.01
C LEU A 149 -21.79 2.59 -15.62
N SER A 150 -21.87 3.92 -15.55
CA SER A 150 -21.94 4.67 -14.28
C SER A 150 -23.23 4.44 -13.48
N HIS A 151 -24.27 3.87 -14.09
CA HIS A 151 -25.52 3.51 -13.46
C HIS A 151 -25.54 2.06 -12.96
N GLU A 152 -24.50 1.26 -13.24
CA GLU A 152 -24.41 -0.09 -12.71
C GLU A 152 -24.38 -0.05 -11.19
N ARG A 153 -25.13 -0.96 -10.56
CA ARG A 153 -25.40 -0.95 -9.12
C ARG A 153 -24.10 -0.97 -8.29
N GLU A 154 -23.11 -1.71 -8.77
CA GLU A 154 -21.82 -1.90 -8.14
C GLU A 154 -20.88 -0.69 -8.31
N LEU A 155 -21.11 0.15 -9.33
CA LEU A 155 -20.21 1.23 -9.71
C LEU A 155 -20.74 2.61 -9.35
N GLU A 156 -22.07 2.80 -9.34
CA GLU A 156 -22.72 4.08 -9.11
C GLU A 156 -22.27 4.77 -7.81
N PRO A 157 -22.17 4.09 -6.65
CA PRO A 157 -21.70 4.74 -5.42
C PRO A 157 -20.26 5.26 -5.54
N HIS A 158 -19.42 4.53 -6.26
CA HIS A 158 -18.03 4.92 -6.47
C HIS A 158 -17.90 6.06 -7.45
N PHE A 159 -18.62 6.00 -8.58
CA PHE A 159 -18.63 7.07 -9.58
C PHE A 159 -19.04 8.42 -8.98
N LEU A 160 -20.09 8.43 -8.17
CA LEU A 160 -20.57 9.64 -7.49
C LEU A 160 -19.63 10.15 -6.39
N ALA A 161 -18.79 9.28 -5.84
CA ALA A 161 -17.83 9.60 -4.79
C ALA A 161 -16.43 9.94 -5.32
N ILE A 162 -16.23 10.03 -6.65
CA ILE A 162 -14.94 10.38 -7.23
C ILE A 162 -14.55 11.81 -6.88
N ASN A 163 -13.36 11.96 -6.28
CA ASN A 163 -12.71 13.24 -6.10
C ASN A 163 -12.08 13.73 -7.41
N TYR A 164 -11.99 15.06 -7.58
CA TYR A 164 -11.49 15.72 -8.80
C TYR A 164 -12.09 15.16 -10.12
N PRO A 165 -13.42 15.15 -10.28
CA PRO A 165 -14.06 14.52 -11.43
C PRO A 165 -13.72 15.18 -12.77
N SER A 166 -13.23 16.42 -12.77
CA SER A 166 -12.91 17.18 -13.99
C SER A 166 -11.63 16.76 -14.69
N VAL A 167 -10.81 15.89 -14.10
CA VAL A 167 -9.54 15.45 -14.71
C VAL A 167 -9.62 13.98 -15.16
N PRO A 168 -9.17 13.66 -16.39
CA PRO A 168 -8.92 12.28 -16.80
C PRO A 168 -7.90 11.59 -15.90
N THR A 169 -7.72 10.28 -16.09
CA THR A 169 -6.84 9.54 -15.20
C THR A 169 -5.40 10.04 -15.27
N ILE A 170 -4.75 10.10 -14.10
CA ILE A 170 -3.31 10.36 -13.96
C ILE A 170 -2.52 9.07 -13.70
N TYR A 171 -3.22 7.93 -13.53
CA TYR A 171 -2.60 6.68 -13.13
C TYR A 171 -1.96 6.00 -14.33
N PRO A 172 -0.68 5.58 -14.23
CA PRO A 172 0.02 4.90 -15.31
C PRO A 172 -0.60 3.55 -15.73
N PRO A 173 -0.23 3.01 -16.91
CA PRO A 173 -0.86 1.80 -17.47
C PRO A 173 -0.81 0.54 -16.60
N ALA A 174 0.27 0.29 -15.83
CA ALA A 174 0.30 -0.91 -14.99
C ALA A 174 -0.66 -0.80 -13.80
N ALA A 175 -0.87 0.41 -13.27
CA ALA A 175 -1.89 0.66 -12.26
C ALA A 175 -3.30 0.42 -12.82
N GLN A 176 -3.57 0.95 -14.02
CA GLN A 176 -4.82 0.70 -14.74
C GLN A 176 -5.09 -0.79 -14.97
N ALA A 177 -4.06 -1.57 -15.31
CA ALA A 177 -4.20 -3.02 -15.46
C ALA A 177 -4.60 -3.71 -14.14
N VAL A 178 -4.08 -3.26 -13.00
CA VAL A 178 -4.50 -3.76 -11.68
C VAL A 178 -5.94 -3.38 -11.39
N PHE A 179 -6.34 -2.14 -11.67
CA PHE A 179 -7.71 -1.68 -11.45
C PHE A 179 -8.71 -2.49 -12.30
N ALA A 180 -8.40 -2.68 -13.59
CA ALA A 180 -9.20 -3.51 -14.49
C ALA A 180 -9.25 -4.96 -14.00
N GLY A 181 -8.15 -5.50 -13.47
CA GLY A 181 -8.10 -6.84 -12.88
C GLY A 181 -9.00 -6.99 -11.64
N VAL A 182 -9.07 -5.96 -10.79
CA VAL A 182 -10.02 -5.93 -9.66
C VAL A 182 -11.46 -5.95 -10.18
N THR A 183 -11.78 -5.11 -11.17
CA THR A 183 -13.12 -5.09 -11.78
C THR A 183 -13.47 -6.42 -12.43
N ALA A 184 -12.53 -7.07 -13.12
CA ALA A 184 -12.74 -8.37 -13.75
C ALA A 184 -13.13 -9.47 -12.76
N ILE A 185 -12.65 -9.39 -11.51
CA ILE A 185 -12.95 -10.36 -10.45
C ILE A 185 -14.22 -9.97 -9.70
N THR A 186 -14.32 -8.73 -9.25
CA THR A 186 -15.47 -8.20 -8.50
C THR A 186 -15.58 -6.69 -8.72
N PRO A 187 -16.44 -6.22 -9.64
CA PRO A 187 -16.68 -4.80 -9.89
C PRO A 187 -17.01 -4.05 -8.60
N GLY A 188 -16.44 -2.85 -8.42
CA GLY A 188 -16.69 -2.00 -7.24
C GLY A 188 -16.15 -2.53 -5.90
N SER A 189 -15.37 -3.61 -5.87
CA SER A 189 -14.94 -4.20 -4.58
C SER A 189 -13.78 -3.45 -3.93
N ILE A 190 -14.11 -2.55 -2.99
CA ILE A 190 -13.14 -1.88 -2.10
C ILE A 190 -12.29 -2.91 -1.32
N PRO A 191 -12.86 -3.95 -0.68
CA PRO A 191 -12.04 -4.93 0.06
C PRO A 191 -11.03 -5.66 -0.82
N LEU A 192 -11.39 -5.98 -2.06
CA LEU A 192 -10.48 -6.62 -3.01
C LEU A 192 -9.34 -5.68 -3.40
N MET A 193 -9.63 -4.40 -3.67
CA MET A 193 -8.60 -3.41 -3.97
C MET A 193 -7.65 -3.23 -2.77
N LYS A 194 -8.18 -3.12 -1.55
CA LYS A 194 -7.39 -3.05 -0.31
C LYS A 194 -6.52 -4.30 -0.12
N LEU A 195 -7.05 -5.48 -0.40
CA LEU A 195 -6.30 -6.72 -0.33
C LEU A 195 -5.12 -6.73 -1.31
N VAL A 196 -5.31 -6.31 -2.56
CA VAL A 196 -4.24 -6.22 -3.57
C VAL A 196 -3.13 -5.26 -3.10
N VAL A 197 -3.51 -4.09 -2.60
CA VAL A 197 -2.57 -3.08 -2.07
C VAL A 197 -1.82 -3.61 -0.84
N VAL A 198 -2.49 -4.32 0.06
CA VAL A 198 -1.85 -4.93 1.24
C VAL A 198 -0.94 -6.09 0.87
N ILE A 199 -1.29 -6.91 -0.13
CA ILE A 199 -0.39 -7.96 -0.64
C ILE A 199 0.90 -7.32 -1.15
N ALA A 200 0.82 -6.23 -1.91
CA ALA A 200 2.01 -5.51 -2.36
C ALA A 200 2.82 -4.92 -1.19
N ASP A 201 2.16 -4.33 -0.18
CA ASP A 201 2.83 -3.86 1.04
C ASP A 201 3.56 -5.00 1.78
N LEU A 202 2.94 -6.18 1.91
CA LEU A 202 3.57 -7.34 2.53
C LEU A 202 4.75 -7.87 1.70
N LEU A 203 4.65 -7.85 0.36
CA LEU A 203 5.77 -8.18 -0.52
C LEU A 203 6.94 -7.21 -0.35
N ALA A 204 6.65 -5.91 -0.21
CA ALA A 204 7.65 -4.90 0.12
C ALA A 204 8.27 -5.15 1.50
N ALA A 205 7.47 -5.50 2.51
CA ALA A 205 7.95 -5.86 3.85
C ALA A 205 8.95 -7.03 3.80
N VAL A 206 8.64 -8.09 3.05
CA VAL A 206 9.55 -9.22 2.83
C VAL A 206 10.85 -8.75 2.17
N GLY A 207 10.75 -7.88 1.15
CA GLY A 207 11.91 -7.28 0.51
C GLY A 207 12.78 -6.47 1.48
N VAL A 208 12.17 -5.66 2.37
CA VAL A 208 12.85 -4.90 3.42
C VAL A 208 13.58 -5.85 4.37
N TRP A 209 12.91 -6.90 4.85
CA TRP A 209 13.56 -7.91 5.71
C TRP A 209 14.78 -8.54 5.02
N MET A 210 14.64 -8.91 3.75
CA MET A 210 15.73 -9.50 2.97
C MET A 210 16.89 -8.53 2.79
N LEU A 211 16.62 -7.23 2.55
CA LEU A 211 17.66 -6.21 2.51
C LEU A 211 18.38 -6.08 3.85
N LEU A 212 17.66 -6.07 4.96
CA LEU A 212 18.28 -5.99 6.29
C LEU A 212 19.22 -7.18 6.55
N VAL A 213 18.82 -8.39 6.15
CA VAL A 213 19.66 -9.58 6.25
C VAL A 213 20.90 -9.46 5.35
N ARG A 214 20.73 -9.07 4.09
CA ARG A 214 21.82 -9.01 3.09
C ARG A 214 22.81 -7.88 3.34
N LEU A 215 22.35 -6.75 3.85
CA LEU A 215 23.18 -5.60 4.19
C LEU A 215 23.74 -5.68 5.62
N GLU A 216 23.56 -6.82 6.28
CA GLU A 216 23.98 -7.07 7.66
C GLU A 216 23.51 -6.00 8.65
N ARG A 217 22.34 -5.40 8.39
CA ARG A 217 21.76 -4.36 9.23
C ARG A 217 21.02 -4.96 10.43
N PRO A 218 20.84 -4.17 11.50
CA PRO A 218 20.07 -4.63 12.65
C PRO A 218 18.63 -4.97 12.25
N ARG A 219 18.18 -6.18 12.58
CA ARG A 219 16.87 -6.70 12.14
C ARG A 219 15.71 -5.90 12.74
N TRP A 220 15.90 -5.29 13.91
CA TRP A 220 14.90 -4.44 14.57
C TRP A 220 14.46 -3.24 13.72
N TRP A 221 15.24 -2.82 12.71
CA TRP A 221 14.81 -1.80 11.75
C TRP A 221 13.54 -2.20 10.99
N PHE A 222 13.26 -3.50 10.87
CA PHE A 222 12.04 -4.01 10.25
C PHE A 222 10.78 -3.47 10.92
N VAL A 223 10.80 -3.24 12.25
CA VAL A 223 9.63 -2.72 12.98
C VAL A 223 9.28 -1.30 12.58
N ALA A 224 10.28 -0.50 12.18
CA ALA A 224 10.03 0.85 11.65
C ALA A 224 9.20 0.83 10.36
N TYR A 225 9.28 -0.25 9.58
CA TYR A 225 8.40 -0.49 8.44
C TYR A 225 7.09 -1.16 8.88
N ALA A 226 7.19 -2.32 9.55
CA ALA A 226 6.07 -3.22 9.77
C ALA A 226 4.95 -2.61 10.63
N TRP A 227 5.30 -1.75 11.58
CA TRP A 227 4.37 -1.11 12.51
C TRP A 227 4.13 0.37 12.22
N SER A 228 4.63 0.89 11.09
CA SER A 228 4.47 2.32 10.75
C SER A 228 3.00 2.70 10.63
N PRO A 229 2.48 3.60 11.49
CA PRO A 229 1.08 4.03 11.41
C PRO A 229 0.74 4.66 10.06
N LEU A 230 1.70 5.35 9.45
CA LEU A 230 1.53 5.95 8.12
C LEU A 230 1.30 4.88 7.04
N LEU A 231 2.12 3.83 7.00
CA LEU A 231 1.98 2.77 5.99
C LEU A 231 0.71 1.96 6.23
N LEU A 232 0.37 1.70 7.50
CA LEU A 232 -0.87 1.02 7.87
C LEU A 232 -2.08 1.79 7.36
N VAL A 233 -2.17 3.08 7.70
CA VAL A 233 -3.28 3.93 7.29
C VAL A 233 -3.34 4.11 5.78
N ALA A 234 -2.23 4.44 5.13
CA ALA A 234 -2.21 4.70 3.69
C ALA A 234 -2.54 3.43 2.88
N PHE A 235 -1.93 2.29 3.19
CA PHE A 235 -2.10 1.08 2.37
C PHE A 235 -3.28 0.24 2.81
N ALA A 236 -3.32 -0.15 4.09
CA ALA A 236 -4.38 -1.03 4.58
C ALA A 236 -5.68 -0.29 4.86
N GLY A 237 -5.62 0.99 5.25
CA GLY A 237 -6.81 1.82 5.51
C GLY A 237 -7.40 2.42 4.23
N ALA A 238 -6.60 3.18 3.49
CA ALA A 238 -7.03 3.98 2.34
C ALA A 238 -6.93 3.28 0.97
N ALA A 239 -6.33 2.09 0.90
CA ALA A 239 -6.04 1.41 -0.38
C ALA A 239 -5.10 2.22 -1.30
N HIS A 240 -4.26 3.10 -0.74
CA HIS A 240 -3.37 3.92 -1.56
C HIS A 240 -2.42 3.03 -2.36
N MET A 241 -2.49 3.12 -3.69
CA MET A 241 -1.81 2.21 -4.62
C MET A 241 -0.27 2.27 -4.61
N ASP A 242 0.34 3.11 -3.78
CA ASP A 242 1.79 3.36 -3.78
C ASP A 242 2.60 2.12 -3.37
N SER A 243 1.99 1.19 -2.64
CA SER A 243 2.59 -0.10 -2.36
C SER A 243 2.85 -0.93 -3.63
N LEU A 244 2.06 -0.75 -4.70
CA LEU A 244 2.26 -1.42 -6.00
C LEU A 244 3.57 -1.01 -6.67
N ALA A 245 3.98 0.26 -6.52
CA ALA A 245 5.28 0.75 -7.01
C ALA A 245 6.41 0.46 -6.00
N MET A 246 6.12 0.55 -4.70
CA MET A 246 7.10 0.34 -3.64
C MET A 246 7.63 -1.10 -3.61
N ALA A 247 6.77 -2.11 -3.76
CA ALA A 247 7.17 -3.52 -3.76
C ALA A 247 8.24 -3.84 -4.80
N PRO A 248 8.03 -3.62 -6.12
CA PRO A 248 9.06 -3.87 -7.11
C PRO A 248 10.29 -2.97 -6.89
N MET A 249 10.15 -1.74 -6.39
CA MET A 249 11.30 -0.89 -6.06
C MET A 249 12.19 -1.51 -4.98
N VAL A 250 11.62 -1.98 -3.87
CA VAL A 250 12.37 -2.64 -2.79
C VAL A 250 13.02 -3.92 -3.32
N TRP A 251 12.30 -4.70 -4.11
CA TRP A 251 12.84 -5.93 -4.69
C TRP A 251 13.95 -5.66 -5.73
N ALA A 252 13.90 -4.54 -6.45
CA ALA A 252 14.99 -4.13 -7.32
C ALA A 252 16.29 -3.95 -6.53
N LEU A 253 16.23 -3.32 -5.36
CA LEU A 253 17.38 -3.18 -4.45
C LEU A 253 17.88 -4.57 -3.99
N VAL A 254 16.97 -5.51 -3.68
CA VAL A 254 17.35 -6.89 -3.35
C VAL A 254 18.10 -7.56 -4.50
N MET A 255 17.66 -7.35 -5.75
CA MET A 255 18.30 -7.91 -6.94
C MET A 255 19.68 -7.29 -7.21
N LEU A 256 19.86 -6.00 -6.92
CA LEU A 256 21.19 -5.35 -7.00
C LEU A 256 22.17 -5.95 -6.00
N GLU A 257 21.73 -6.25 -4.78
CA GLU A 257 22.58 -6.93 -3.79
C GLU A 257 22.85 -8.39 -4.18
N ARG A 258 21.99 -9.00 -5.00
CA ARG A 258 22.20 -10.32 -5.61
C ARG A 258 23.08 -10.29 -6.86
N ARG A 259 23.58 -9.12 -7.27
CA ARG A 259 24.33 -8.94 -8.53
C ARG A 259 23.51 -9.37 -9.77
N ALA A 260 22.19 -9.15 -9.74
CA ALA A 260 21.28 -9.41 -10.86
C ALA A 260 20.73 -8.08 -11.44
N PRO A 261 21.56 -7.30 -12.18
CA PRO A 261 21.21 -5.95 -12.61
C PRO A 261 20.06 -5.91 -13.62
N ILE A 262 19.92 -6.92 -14.48
CA ILE A 262 18.81 -7.02 -15.43
C ILE A 262 17.48 -7.16 -14.68
N ALA A 263 17.41 -8.08 -13.71
CA ALA A 263 16.22 -8.26 -12.89
C ALA A 263 15.88 -6.98 -12.10
N ALA A 264 16.90 -6.29 -11.58
CA ALA A 264 16.70 -4.99 -10.93
C ALA A 264 16.13 -3.94 -11.90
N GLY A 265 16.65 -3.86 -13.13
CA GLY A 265 16.16 -2.95 -14.17
C GLY A 265 14.70 -3.22 -14.54
N VAL A 266 14.32 -4.49 -14.71
CA VAL A 266 12.93 -4.90 -14.98
C VAL A 266 12.00 -4.45 -13.84
N LEU A 267 12.40 -4.67 -12.59
CA LEU A 267 11.60 -4.28 -11.42
C LEU A 267 11.49 -2.75 -11.29
N VAL A 268 12.53 -1.99 -11.63
CA VAL A 268 12.47 -0.52 -11.65
C VAL A 268 11.53 -0.04 -12.75
N GLY A 269 11.59 -0.64 -13.94
CA GLY A 269 10.65 -0.38 -15.03
C GLY A 269 9.21 -0.63 -14.60
N LEU A 270 8.96 -1.75 -13.90
CA LEU A 270 7.65 -2.06 -13.34
C LEU A 270 7.20 -1.04 -12.28
N ALA A 271 8.09 -0.61 -11.38
CA ALA A 271 7.79 0.43 -10.40
C ALA A 271 7.39 1.76 -11.06
N ILE A 272 8.09 2.18 -12.12
CA ILE A 272 7.77 3.37 -12.92
C ILE A 272 6.42 3.21 -13.62
N ALA A 273 6.16 2.03 -14.16
CA ALA A 273 4.89 1.71 -14.83
C ALA A 273 3.70 1.71 -13.87
N PHE A 274 3.92 1.60 -12.55
CA PHE A 274 2.91 1.84 -11.52
C PHE A 274 2.85 3.29 -11.08
N LYS A 275 3.99 3.95 -10.83
CA LYS A 275 4.02 5.37 -10.43
C LYS A 275 5.31 6.06 -10.84
N LEU A 276 5.16 7.21 -11.51
CA LEU A 276 6.29 7.94 -12.11
C LEU A 276 7.33 8.44 -11.09
N PHE A 277 6.99 8.59 -9.81
CA PHE A 277 7.98 9.00 -8.79
C PHE A 277 9.17 8.01 -8.72
N ALA A 278 8.96 6.74 -9.11
CA ALA A 278 10.01 5.73 -9.15
C ALA A 278 11.17 6.09 -10.10
N LEU A 279 10.99 7.06 -11.01
CA LEU A 279 12.06 7.61 -11.85
C LEU A 279 13.22 8.18 -11.03
N VAL A 280 12.97 8.65 -9.81
CA VAL A 280 14.01 9.16 -8.89
C VAL A 280 15.06 8.07 -8.56
N ALA A 281 14.74 6.79 -8.71
CA ALA A 281 15.69 5.71 -8.51
C ALA A 281 16.74 5.61 -9.64
N ILE A 282 16.46 6.10 -10.84
CA ILE A 282 17.33 5.92 -12.02
C ILE A 282 18.76 6.46 -11.81
N PRO A 283 18.97 7.71 -11.35
CA PRO A 283 20.33 8.23 -11.15
C PRO A 283 21.11 7.41 -10.11
N ILE A 284 20.44 6.97 -9.05
CA ILE A 284 21.04 6.16 -7.98
C ILE A 284 21.52 4.81 -8.55
N LEU A 285 20.71 4.19 -9.40
CA LEU A 285 21.05 2.92 -10.05
C LEU A 285 22.22 3.07 -11.01
N LEU A 286 22.21 4.12 -11.84
CA LEU A 286 23.28 4.39 -12.81
C LEU A 286 24.62 4.63 -12.11
N VAL A 287 24.65 5.42 -11.04
CA VAL A 287 25.87 5.63 -10.24
C VAL A 287 26.35 4.31 -9.65
N ARG A 288 25.46 3.51 -9.07
CA ARG A 288 25.84 2.26 -8.38
C ARG A 288 26.33 1.18 -9.33
N LEU A 289 25.79 1.13 -10.55
CA LEU A 289 26.26 0.24 -11.62
C LEU A 289 27.58 0.76 -12.23
N GLY A 290 27.70 2.06 -12.47
CA GLY A 290 28.92 2.69 -13.02
C GLY A 290 30.13 2.61 -12.09
N VAL A 291 29.96 2.86 -10.78
CA VAL A 291 31.03 2.75 -9.78
C VAL A 291 31.55 1.31 -9.67
N ARG A 292 30.69 0.31 -9.83
CA ARG A 292 31.10 -1.10 -9.82
C ARG A 292 31.77 -1.56 -11.12
N GLY A 293 31.43 -0.96 -12.27
CA GLY A 293 32.10 -1.23 -13.55
C GLY A 293 33.51 -0.62 -13.66
N VAL A 294 33.83 0.38 -12.83
CA VAL A 294 35.17 1.00 -12.75
C VAL A 294 36.08 0.29 -11.72
N LEU A 295 35.50 -0.46 -10.79
CA LEU A 295 36.21 -1.17 -9.71
C LEU A 295 36.34 -2.69 -9.95
N ALA A 296 35.90 -3.20 -11.11
CA ALA A 296 35.99 -4.60 -11.52
C ALA A 296 36.97 -4.74 -12.69
#